data_AF-A0A4R4XMW3-F1
#
_entry.id   AF-A0A4R4XMW3-F1
#
_cell.length_a   1.000
_cell.length_b   1.000
_cell.length_c   1.000
_cell.angle_alpha   90.00
_cell.angle_beta   90.00
_cell.angle_gamma   90.00
#
_symmetry.space_group_name_H-M   'P 1'
#
loop_
_entity.id
_entity.type
_entity.pdbx_description
1 polymer ?
#
loop_
_entity_poly.entity_id
_entity_poly.type
_entity_poly.pdbx_seq_one_letter_code
_entity_poly.pdbx_strand_id
1 'polypeptide(L)' 'MSVLLGEHGVVRDGGLRAALSSVARAAVELLGGPQTALIRECEAAPCTRLYVDASHRRTRRWCDMRGCGNRAKARVRES' A
#
# COMPACT_ATOMS: atom_id res chain seq x y z
N MET A 1 -12.60 -15.88 -14.46
CA MET A 1 -11.26 -15.32 -14.21
C MET A 1 -10.29 -16.12 -15.04
N SER A 2 -9.85 -15.58 -16.18
CA SER A 2 -8.79 -16.18 -17.00
C SER A 2 -7.50 -15.40 -16.78
N VAL A 3 -6.37 -16.10 -16.93
CA VAL A 3 -5.04 -15.50 -16.85
C VAL A 3 -4.40 -15.74 -18.20
N LEU A 4 -4.00 -14.66 -18.84
CA LEU A 4 -3.35 -14.68 -20.15
C LEU A 4 -1.94 -14.12 -19.97
N LEU A 5 -0.97 -14.74 -20.64
CA LEU A 5 0.36 -14.18 -20.78
C LEU A 5 0.37 -13.37 -22.09
N GLY A 6 0.42 -12.05 -21.98
CA GLY A 6 0.62 -11.16 -23.11
C GLY A 6 2.07 -10.74 -23.25
N GLU A 7 2.40 -10.09 -24.35
CA GLU A 7 3.75 -9.56 -24.63
C GLU A 7 4.26 -8.55 -23.59
N HIS A 8 3.34 -7.88 -22.88
CA HIS A 8 3.64 -6.92 -21.80
C HIS A 8 3.46 -7.51 -20.38
N GLY A 9 3.22 -8.83 -20.27
CA GLY A 9 3.10 -9.52 -18.99
C GLY A 9 1.72 -10.14 -18.74
N VAL A 10 1.38 -10.32 -17.46
CA VAL A 10 0.18 -11.07 -17.04
C VAL A 10 -1.07 -10.20 -17.14
N VAL A 11 -2.02 -10.61 -17.98
CA VAL A 11 -3.36 -10.03 -18.06
C VAL A 11 -4.34 -10.94 -17.33
N ARG A 12 -5.23 -10.36 -16.52
CA ARG A 12 -6.32 -11.09 -15.87
C ARG A 12 -7.65 -10.53 -16.34
N ASP A 13 -8.48 -11.40 -16.88
CA ASP A 13 -9.81 -11.05 -17.36
C ASP A 13 -10.90 -11.68 -16.47
N GLY A 14 -11.95 -10.90 -16.19
CA GLY A 14 -13.07 -11.32 -15.36
C GLY A 14 -13.93 -10.16 -14.86
N GLY A 15 -15.15 -10.48 -14.42
CA GLY A 15 -16.09 -9.49 -13.88
C GLY A 15 -15.78 -9.04 -12.45
N LEU A 16 -16.61 -8.15 -11.92
CA LEU A 16 -16.44 -7.51 -10.60
C LEU A 16 -16.13 -8.49 -9.45
N ARG A 17 -16.85 -9.61 -9.37
CA ARG A 17 -16.60 -10.64 -8.34
C ARG A 17 -15.18 -11.18 -8.41
N ALA A 18 -14.66 -11.41 -9.61
CA ALA A 18 -13.32 -11.92 -9.79
C ALA A 18 -12.27 -10.89 -9.35
N ALA A 19 -12.48 -9.61 -9.68
CA ALA A 19 -11.63 -8.52 -9.24
C ALA A 19 -11.61 -8.40 -7.70
N LEU A 20 -12.78 -8.43 -7.05
CA LEU A 20 -12.90 -8.37 -5.60
C LEU A 20 -12.24 -9.58 -4.92
N SER A 21 -12.42 -10.79 -5.45
CA SER A 21 -11.73 -11.98 -4.94
C SER A 21 -10.20 -11.86 -5.04
N SER A 22 -9.68 -11.23 -6.10
CA SER A 22 -8.24 -10.99 -6.24
C SER A 22 -7.72 -10.02 -5.19
N VAL A 23 -8.44 -8.93 -4.93
CA VAL A 23 -8.08 -7.96 -3.89
C VAL A 23 -8.16 -8.60 -2.51
N ALA A 24 -9.24 -9.33 -2.22
CA ALA A 24 -9.42 -10.03 -0.95
C ALA A 24 -8.30 -11.03 -0.69
N ARG A 25 -7.90 -11.81 -1.71
CA ARG A 25 -6.78 -12.75 -1.59
C ARG A 25 -5.47 -12.03 -1.29
N ALA A 26 -5.16 -10.96 -2.02
CA ALA A 26 -3.94 -10.18 -1.77
C ALA A 26 -3.94 -9.57 -0.34
N ALA A 27 -5.10 -9.13 0.15
CA ALA A 27 -5.24 -8.64 1.51
C ALA A 27 -4.99 -9.76 2.56
N VAL A 28 -5.55 -10.96 2.35
CA VAL A 28 -5.30 -12.12 3.23
C VAL A 28 -3.83 -12.51 3.24
N GLU A 29 -3.17 -12.56 2.08
CA GLU A 29 -1.75 -12.87 1.96
C GLU A 29 -0.88 -11.82 2.67
N LEU A 30 -1.23 -10.54 2.55
CA LEU A 30 -0.50 -9.44 3.20
C LEU A 30 -0.71 -9.42 4.72
N LEU A 31 -1.95 -9.59 5.19
CA LEU A 31 -2.35 -9.49 6.60
C LEU A 31 -2.11 -10.77 7.40
N GLY A 32 -2.00 -11.91 6.73
CA GLY A 32 -1.64 -13.19 7.35
C GLY A 32 -0.18 -13.60 7.12
N GLY A 33 0.54 -12.84 6.29
CA GLY A 33 1.89 -13.19 5.85
C GLY A 33 3.01 -12.64 6.74
N PRO A 34 4.28 -12.89 6.37
CA PRO A 34 5.45 -12.44 7.14
C PRO A 34 5.59 -10.91 7.19
N GLN A 35 4.94 -10.19 6.28
CA GLN A 35 4.99 -8.72 6.22
C GLN A 35 3.99 -8.04 7.17
N THR A 36 3.09 -8.79 7.81
CA THR A 36 2.03 -8.24 8.67
C THR A 36 2.59 -7.31 9.75
N ALA A 37 3.69 -7.70 10.39
CA ALA A 37 4.34 -6.90 11.42
C ALA A 37 4.96 -5.56 10.90
N LEU A 38 5.09 -5.42 9.58
CA LEU A 38 5.61 -4.23 8.92
C LEU A 38 4.51 -3.27 8.47
N ILE A 39 3.24 -3.63 8.62
CA ILE A 39 2.12 -2.78 8.25
C ILE A 39 1.98 -1.65 9.27
N ARG A 40 1.93 -0.42 8.78
CA ARG A 40 1.82 0.79 9.58
C ARG A 40 0.77 1.72 8.98
N GLU A 41 0.15 2.52 9.83
CA GLU A 41 -0.71 3.62 9.41
C GLU A 41 0.10 4.91 9.26
N CYS A 42 -0.28 5.75 8.30
CA CYS A 42 0.37 7.03 8.06
C CYS A 42 0.14 8.01 9.23
N GLU A 43 1.20 8.55 9.81
CA GLU A 43 1.09 9.48 10.95
C GLU A 43 0.64 10.91 10.57
N ALA A 44 0.47 11.20 9.29
CA ALA A 44 0.05 12.53 8.83
C ALA A 44 -1.47 12.65 8.83
N ALA A 45 -2.07 13.32 9.82
CA ALA A 45 -3.51 13.60 9.80
C ALA A 45 -3.92 14.51 8.62
N PRO A 46 -5.06 14.25 7.93
CA PRO A 46 -6.06 13.20 8.18
C PRO A 46 -5.86 11.92 7.32
N CYS A 47 -4.64 11.58 6.93
CA CYS A 47 -4.37 10.43 6.06
C CYS A 47 -4.59 9.10 6.80
N THR A 48 -5.45 8.25 6.25
CA THR A 48 -5.80 6.92 6.81
C THR A 48 -5.11 5.76 6.05
N ARG A 49 -4.10 6.06 5.22
CA ARG A 49 -3.47 5.04 4.38
C ARG A 49 -2.57 4.12 5.20
N LEU A 50 -2.74 2.82 5.00
CA LEU A 50 -1.79 1.79 5.44
C LEU A 50 -0.63 1.67 4.45
N TYR A 51 0.54 1.30 4.94
CA TYR A 51 1.72 0.98 4.14
C TYR A 51 2.58 -0.09 4.80
N VAL A 52 3.38 -0.79 3.98
CA VAL A 52 4.43 -1.69 4.47
C VAL A 52 5.71 -0.87 4.66
N ASP A 53 6.25 -0.85 5.88
CA ASP A 53 7.53 -0.20 6.16
C ASP A 53 8.69 -1.09 5.71
N ALA A 54 9.03 -1.00 4.43
CA ALA A 54 10.19 -1.66 3.85
C ALA A 54 11.52 -0.89 4.10
N SER A 55 11.53 0.21 4.87
CA SER A 55 12.74 1.00 5.12
C SER A 55 13.74 0.21 5.97
N HIS A 56 15.04 0.35 5.69
CA HIS A 56 16.09 -0.44 6.36
C HIS A 56 15.98 -0.42 7.90
N ARG A 57 15.61 0.72 8.50
CA ARG A 57 15.48 0.87 9.95
C ARG A 57 14.05 0.70 10.50
N ARG A 58 13.04 0.51 9.64
CA ARG A 58 11.62 0.41 10.03
C ARG A 58 11.11 1.64 10.81
N THR A 59 11.58 2.82 10.41
CA THR A 59 11.29 4.11 11.05
C THR A 59 10.50 5.06 10.15
N ARG A 60 9.90 4.55 9.08
CA ARG A 60 9.12 5.39 8.18
C ARG A 60 7.83 5.81 8.90
N ARG A 61 7.52 7.10 8.86
CA ARG A 61 6.33 7.70 9.52
C ARG A 61 5.16 7.99 8.57
N TRP A 62 5.42 8.01 7.26
CA TRP A 62 4.46 8.49 6.26
C TRP A 62 4.32 7.54 5.08
N CYS A 63 3.10 7.36 4.57
CA CYS A 63 2.81 6.44 3.46
C CYS A 63 3.52 6.79 2.14
N ASP A 64 3.98 8.04 1.98
CA ASP A 64 4.81 8.53 0.87
C ASP A 64 5.51 9.85 1.25
N MET A 65 6.72 10.06 0.74
CA MET A 65 7.50 11.27 1.00
C MET A 65 7.01 12.45 0.15
N ARG A 66 6.64 12.23 -1.13
CA ARG A 66 6.18 13.30 -2.03
C ARG A 66 4.85 13.89 -1.56
N GLY A 67 3.95 13.05 -1.06
CA GLY A 67 2.67 13.46 -0.49
C GLY A 67 2.76 13.84 0.99
N CYS A 68 2.59 12.86 1.88
CA CYS A 68 2.42 13.09 3.32
C CYS A 68 3.68 13.67 3.99
N GLY A 69 4.87 13.20 3.62
CA GLY A 69 6.12 13.70 4.21
C GLY A 69 6.38 15.18 3.91
N ASN A 70 6.16 15.61 2.67
CA ASN A 70 6.32 17.02 2.29
C ASN A 70 5.28 17.92 2.96
N ARG A 71 4.01 17.50 3.03
CA ARG A 71 2.98 18.26 3.76
C ARG A 71 3.32 18.43 5.24
N ALA A 72 3.82 17.37 5.90
CA ALA A 72 4.23 17.46 7.30
C ALA A 72 5.37 18.48 7.50
N LYS A 73 6.38 18.48 6.61
CA LYS A 73 7.47 19.46 6.64
C LYS A 73 6.99 20.90 6.40
N ALA A 74 6.02 21.10 5.51
CA ALA A 74 5.48 22.42 5.23
C ALA A 74 4.80 23.03 6.46
N ARG A 75 3.99 22.26 7.19
CA ARG A 75 3.33 22.71 8.42
C ARG A 75 4.32 23.16 9.50
N VAL A 76 5.43 22.44 9.66
CA VAL A 76 6.49 22.79 10.62
C VAL A 76 7.17 24.12 10.26
N ARG A 77 7.27 24.47 8.98
CA ARG A 77 7.87 25.74 8.53
C ARG A 77 6.96 26.96 8.72
N GLU A 78 5.66 26.72 8.87
CA GLU A 78 4.65 27.75 9.07
C GLU A 78 4.38 28.02 10.56
N SER A 79 4.97 27.20 11.44
CA SER A 79 4.95 27.35 12.90
C SER A 79 6.19 28.10 13.38
#